data_AF-D9WTQ5-F1
#
_entry.id   AF-D9WTQ5-F1
#
_cell.length_a   1.000
_cell.length_b   1.000
_cell.length_c   1.000
_cell.angle_alpha   90.00
_cell.angle_beta   90.00
_cell.angle_gamma   90.00
#
_symmetry.space_group_name_H-M   'P 1'
#
loop_
_entity.id
_entity.type
_entity.pdbx_description
1 polymer ?
#
loop_
_entity_poly.entity_id
_entity_poly.type
_entity_poly.pdbx_seq_one_letter_code
_entity_poly.pdbx_strand_id
1 'polypeptide(L)'
;MRKCGSVSQADTDHVETPARSAEPDAPDQPKKEGRGLWARLRGAVPPRIAAMLVGALLLQLGFVLSYVGAFHHPQPHRIPIAVAAPERMAPDAVEKLNGIPGHPLKATATDEATARERLRTGEISGVLIVKPGSRTDTLLTAGAGGASTASALETVIEKAEKTQKRTASVVDAFPAQAGDARGLSSFYLVVGWTVGGYLLAALLGVSLGARPATARGAGRRLLAAVPYAVLSGLGGAAIVGLFVLAP
;
A
#
# COMPACT_ATOMS: atom_id res chain seq x y z
N MET A 1 -64.97 20.24 -53.52
CA MET A 1 -64.99 20.58 -54.96
C MET A 1 -64.05 19.64 -55.69
N ARG A 2 -64.56 19.03 -56.77
CA ARG A 2 -63.89 18.03 -57.63
C ARG A 2 -62.97 18.71 -58.66
N LYS A 3 -61.88 18.04 -59.02
CA LYS A 3 -61.15 17.99 -60.32
C LYS A 3 -59.94 17.09 -60.07
N CYS A 4 -59.78 15.86 -60.58
CA CYS A 4 -60.02 15.24 -61.88
C CYS A 4 -59.16 15.82 -63.02
N GLY A 5 -58.26 14.98 -63.54
CA GLY A 5 -57.40 15.15 -64.71
C GLY A 5 -56.14 14.26 -64.58
N SER A 6 -56.16 12.97 -64.93
CA SER A 6 -55.87 12.37 -66.26
C SER A 6 -54.49 12.78 -66.80
N VAL A 7 -53.55 11.89 -67.12
CA VAL A 7 -53.45 11.04 -68.35
C VAL A 7 -52.22 10.10 -68.14
N SER A 8 -52.35 8.76 -68.13
CA SER A 8 -52.10 7.77 -69.21
C SER A 8 -50.69 7.87 -69.86
N GLN A 9 -49.70 7.05 -69.50
CA GLN A 9 -49.42 5.65 -69.87
C GLN A 9 -49.04 5.43 -71.35
N ALA A 10 -47.75 5.13 -71.56
CA ALA A 10 -47.10 4.33 -72.62
C ALA A 10 -45.59 4.66 -72.50
N ASP A 11 -44.62 3.78 -72.67
CA ASP A 11 -44.58 2.58 -73.50
C ASP A 11 -43.46 1.67 -72.98
N THR A 12 -43.63 0.39 -73.24
CA THR A 12 -42.67 -0.70 -73.10
C THR A 12 -41.46 -0.51 -74.01
N ASP A 13 -40.27 -0.93 -73.57
CA ASP A 13 -39.59 -2.06 -74.20
C ASP A 13 -38.19 -2.32 -73.62
N HIS A 14 -37.91 -3.62 -73.51
CA HIS A 14 -36.60 -4.22 -73.29
C HIS A 14 -35.61 -3.79 -74.40
N VAL A 15 -34.30 -3.79 -74.09
CA VAL A 15 -33.24 -4.47 -74.86
C VAL A 15 -31.85 -4.19 -74.27
N GLU A 16 -31.08 -5.27 -74.12
CA GLU A 16 -29.62 -5.43 -74.05
C GLU A 16 -28.70 -4.49 -73.28
N THR A 17 -28.02 -5.11 -72.29
CA THR A 17 -26.64 -4.80 -71.90
C THR A 17 -25.69 -4.99 -73.09
N PRO A 18 -24.75 -4.04 -73.31
CA PRO A 18 -23.38 -4.51 -73.48
C PRO A 18 -22.31 -3.66 -72.79
N ALA A 19 -21.19 -4.37 -72.55
CA ALA A 19 -19.82 -3.88 -72.52
C ALA A 19 -19.31 -3.10 -71.29
N ARG A 20 -18.41 -3.76 -70.57
CA ARG A 20 -17.31 -3.16 -69.81
C ARG A 20 -16.55 -2.15 -70.68
N SER A 21 -16.44 -0.93 -70.18
CA SER A 21 -15.34 -0.03 -70.51
C SER A 21 -14.37 -0.05 -69.34
N ALA A 22 -13.17 -0.55 -69.59
CA ALA A 22 -12.02 -0.36 -68.73
C ALA A 22 -11.59 1.11 -68.81
N GLU A 23 -11.48 1.77 -67.66
CA GLU A 23 -10.83 3.08 -67.52
C GLU A 23 -9.83 3.01 -66.34
N PRO A 24 -8.66 3.66 -66.46
CA PRO A 24 -7.40 3.21 -65.89
C PRO A 24 -7.17 3.60 -64.42
N ASP A 25 -6.24 2.86 -63.80
CA ASP A 25 -5.71 3.04 -62.46
C ASP A 25 -5.57 4.51 -62.04
N ALA A 26 -6.43 4.93 -61.11
CA ALA A 26 -6.19 6.11 -60.30
C ALA A 26 -5.13 5.76 -59.23
N PRO A 27 -4.15 6.65 -58.97
CA PRO A 27 -2.98 6.32 -58.19
C PRO A 27 -3.35 5.95 -56.75
N ASP A 28 -2.70 4.87 -56.29
CA ASP A 28 -2.66 4.34 -54.94
C ASP A 28 -2.58 5.49 -53.92
N GLN A 29 -3.70 5.82 -53.28
CA GLN A 29 -3.70 6.81 -52.21
C GLN A 29 -2.94 6.20 -51.03
N PRO A 30 -1.83 6.81 -50.57
CA PRO A 30 -1.03 6.21 -49.51
C PRO A 30 -1.88 6.13 -48.24
N LYS A 31 -2.10 4.90 -47.75
CA LYS A 31 -2.64 4.59 -46.42
C LYS A 31 -2.06 5.54 -45.37
N LYS A 32 -2.81 6.58 -45.01
CA LYS A 32 -2.55 7.41 -43.82
C LYS A 32 -3.16 6.75 -42.57
N GLU A 33 -3.04 5.42 -42.44
CA GLU A 33 -3.60 4.70 -41.30
C GLU A 33 -2.81 4.96 -39.99
N GLY A 34 -1.53 5.34 -40.08
CA GLY A 34 -0.70 5.62 -38.89
C GLY A 34 -0.85 7.01 -38.27
N ARG A 35 -1.40 8.00 -39.00
CA ARG A 35 -1.59 9.38 -38.48
C ARG A 35 -2.95 9.61 -37.83
N GLY A 36 -3.88 8.67 -37.95
CA GLY A 36 -5.28 8.82 -37.52
C GLY A 36 -5.53 8.63 -36.03
N LEU A 37 -4.89 7.65 -35.37
CA LEU A 37 -5.19 7.34 -33.97
C LEU A 37 -4.68 8.41 -33.01
N TRP A 38 -3.43 8.84 -33.17
CA TRP A 38 -2.79 9.85 -32.32
C TRP A 38 -3.36 11.26 -32.53
N ALA A 39 -3.87 11.58 -33.72
CA ALA A 39 -4.55 12.85 -33.99
C ALA A 39 -5.98 12.85 -33.41
N ARG A 40 -6.69 11.71 -33.52
CA ARG A 40 -8.01 11.51 -32.89
C ARG A 40 -7.91 11.54 -31.35
N LEU A 41 -6.89 10.92 -30.77
CA LEU A 41 -6.63 10.97 -29.32
C LEU A 41 -6.24 12.37 -28.84
N ARG A 42 -5.39 13.10 -29.57
CA ARG A 42 -5.04 14.49 -29.26
C ARG A 42 -6.22 15.46 -29.35
N GLY A 43 -7.20 15.18 -30.22
CA GLY A 43 -8.45 15.95 -30.29
C GLY A 43 -9.50 15.53 -29.26
N ALA A 44 -9.40 14.32 -28.71
CA ALA A 44 -10.42 13.75 -27.81
C ALA A 44 -10.19 14.07 -26.32
N VAL A 45 -8.94 14.33 -25.89
CA VAL A 45 -8.62 14.55 -24.48
C VAL A 45 -8.27 16.03 -24.24
N PRO A 46 -9.09 16.79 -23.50
CA PRO A 46 -8.77 18.15 -23.09
C PRO A 46 -7.41 18.19 -22.36
N PRO A 47 -6.59 19.24 -22.54
CA PRO A 47 -5.25 19.34 -21.95
C PRO A 47 -5.27 19.23 -20.42
N ARG A 48 -6.37 19.67 -19.78
CA ARG A 48 -6.59 19.51 -18.34
C ARG A 48 -6.74 18.05 -17.91
N ILE A 49 -7.45 17.24 -18.70
CA ILE A 49 -7.60 15.80 -18.42
C ILE A 49 -6.26 15.10 -18.65
N ALA A 50 -5.54 15.44 -19.73
CA ALA A 50 -4.20 14.92 -19.98
C ALA A 50 -3.24 15.26 -18.81
N ALA A 51 -3.25 16.50 -18.31
CA ALA A 51 -2.46 16.90 -17.16
C ALA A 51 -2.84 16.13 -15.88
N MET A 52 -4.14 15.88 -15.63
CA MET A 52 -4.60 15.05 -14.51
C MET A 52 -4.13 13.60 -14.63
N LEU A 53 -4.16 13.01 -15.83
CA LEU A 53 -3.66 11.65 -16.08
C LEU A 53 -2.16 11.54 -15.85
N VAL A 54 -1.39 12.51 -16.34
CA VAL A 54 0.06 12.57 -16.09
C VAL A 54 0.35 12.74 -14.60
N GLY A 55 -0.37 13.63 -13.91
CA GLY A 55 -0.23 13.81 -12.47
C GLY A 55 -0.54 12.53 -11.69
N ALA A 56 -1.62 11.82 -12.03
CA ALA A 56 -1.97 10.54 -11.43
C ALA A 56 -0.91 9.47 -11.69
N LEU A 57 -0.38 9.40 -12.91
CA LEU A 57 0.71 8.48 -13.27
C LEU A 57 1.99 8.77 -12.47
N LEU A 58 2.38 10.04 -12.37
CA LEU A 58 3.55 10.44 -11.58
C LEU A 58 3.37 10.11 -10.09
N LEU A 59 2.18 10.33 -9.53
CA LEU A 59 1.89 9.96 -8.15
C LEU A 59 1.94 8.44 -7.96
N GLN A 60 1.36 7.67 -8.89
CA GLN A 60 1.41 6.21 -8.88
C GLN A 60 2.87 5.71 -8.93
N LEU A 61 3.66 6.21 -9.88
CA LEU A 61 5.06 5.82 -10.02
C LEU A 61 5.89 6.27 -8.82
N GLY A 62 5.65 7.47 -8.29
CA GLY A 62 6.27 7.96 -7.07
C GLY A 62 5.95 7.10 -5.86
N PHE A 63 4.70 6.64 -5.74
CA PHE A 63 4.30 5.71 -4.68
C PHE A 63 5.03 4.36 -4.80
N VAL A 64 5.07 3.77 -6.00
CA VAL A 64 5.81 2.53 -6.26
C VAL A 64 7.30 2.71 -5.96
N LEU A 65 7.91 3.78 -6.46
CA LEU A 65 9.31 4.11 -6.23
C LEU A 65 9.59 4.30 -4.74
N SER A 66 8.69 4.95 -4.00
CA SER A 66 8.81 5.14 -2.56
C SER A 66 8.78 3.81 -1.82
N TYR A 67 7.84 2.92 -2.13
CA TYR A 67 7.71 1.65 -1.42
C TYR A 67 8.84 0.68 -1.79
N VAL A 68 9.06 0.48 -3.09
CA VAL A 68 10.14 -0.38 -3.56
C VAL A 68 11.48 0.19 -3.10
N GLY A 69 11.76 1.48 -3.33
CA GLY A 69 13.01 2.09 -2.91
C GLY A 69 13.26 2.03 -1.39
N ALA A 70 12.24 2.29 -0.57
CA ALA A 70 12.40 2.26 0.89
C ALA A 70 12.53 0.83 1.46
N PHE A 71 11.90 -0.16 0.83
CA PHE A 71 11.93 -1.55 1.30
C PHE A 71 12.90 -2.44 0.50
N HIS A 72 13.63 -1.90 -0.47
CA HIS A 72 14.68 -2.60 -1.21
C HIS A 72 15.97 -2.55 -0.40
N HIS A 73 16.16 -3.57 0.45
CA HIS A 73 17.27 -3.74 1.40
C HIS A 73 17.27 -2.81 2.64
N PRO A 74 16.21 -2.84 3.48
CA PRO A 74 16.25 -2.19 4.78
C PRO A 74 17.34 -2.85 5.63
N GLN A 75 18.33 -2.07 6.07
CA GLN A 75 19.34 -2.52 7.02
C GLN A 75 18.95 -2.06 8.42
N PRO A 76 19.01 -2.94 9.44
CA PRO A 76 18.85 -2.53 10.83
C PRO A 76 19.85 -1.42 11.15
N HIS A 77 19.39 -0.37 11.84
CA HIS A 77 20.25 0.75 12.24
C HIS A 77 19.87 1.24 13.63
N ARG A 78 20.85 1.22 14.55
CA ARG A 78 20.76 1.74 15.92
C ARG A 78 19.51 1.28 16.69
N ILE A 79 19.10 0.02 16.53
CA ILE A 79 18.01 -0.57 17.32
C ILE A 79 18.42 -0.54 18.81
N PRO A 80 17.67 0.14 19.69
CA PRO A 80 18.04 0.23 21.11
C PRO A 80 17.89 -1.14 21.78
N ILE A 81 18.97 -1.62 22.39
CA ILE A 81 19.00 -2.90 23.11
C ILE A 81 19.67 -2.71 24.47
N ALA A 82 19.10 -3.33 25.51
CA ALA A 82 19.75 -3.41 26.81
C ALA A 82 20.58 -4.69 26.93
N VAL A 83 21.75 -4.60 27.56
CA VAL A 83 22.57 -5.76 27.91
C VAL A 83 22.54 -5.94 29.42
N ALA A 84 21.92 -7.02 29.87
CA ALA A 84 21.92 -7.45 31.26
C ALA A 84 23.00 -8.52 31.45
N ALA A 85 24.17 -8.10 31.92
CA ALA A 85 25.34 -8.94 32.13
C ALA A 85 26.00 -8.57 33.47
N PRO A 86 26.82 -9.46 34.07
CA PRO A 86 27.64 -9.08 35.22
C PRO A 86 28.52 -7.87 34.91
N GLU A 87 28.78 -7.02 35.91
CA GLU A 87 29.51 -5.75 35.73
C GLU A 87 30.84 -5.90 34.98
N ARG A 88 31.57 -6.99 35.25
CA ARG A 88 32.86 -7.29 34.59
C ARG A 88 32.76 -7.64 33.10
N MET A 89 31.59 -8.05 32.62
CA MET A 89 31.35 -8.46 31.23
C MET A 89 30.52 -7.44 30.43
N ALA A 90 29.76 -6.59 31.12
CA ALA A 90 28.82 -5.68 30.48
C ALA A 90 29.50 -4.68 29.52
N PRO A 91 30.65 -4.04 29.85
CA PRO A 91 31.34 -3.11 28.95
C PRO A 91 31.76 -3.79 27.63
N ASP A 92 32.45 -4.93 27.71
CA ASP A 92 32.90 -5.69 26.54
C ASP A 92 31.74 -6.15 25.66
N ALA A 93 30.63 -6.61 26.28
CA ALA A 93 29.45 -7.05 25.54
C ALA A 93 28.79 -5.88 24.79
N VAL A 94 28.65 -4.73 25.45
CA VAL A 94 28.11 -3.50 24.85
C VAL A 94 29.01 -3.00 23.71
N GLU A 95 30.32 -2.97 23.92
CA GLU A 95 31.28 -2.52 22.92
C GLU A 95 31.23 -3.41 21.67
N LYS A 96 31.22 -4.74 21.84
CA LYS A 96 31.11 -5.69 20.73
C LYS A 96 29.82 -5.52 19.93
N LEU A 97 28.68 -5.34 20.59
CA LEU A 97 27.40 -5.14 19.91
C LEU A 97 27.35 -3.79 19.16
N ASN A 98 27.89 -2.72 19.76
CA ASN A 98 27.95 -1.40 19.13
C ASN A 98 28.99 -1.34 18.00
N GLY A 99 30.01 -2.20 18.04
CA GLY A 99 31.07 -2.33 17.04
C GLY A 99 30.68 -3.14 15.80
N ILE A 100 29.47 -3.71 15.73
CA ILE A 100 29.00 -4.44 14.54
C ILE A 100 28.96 -3.47 13.34
N PRO A 101 29.59 -3.82 12.19
CA PRO A 101 29.58 -2.97 10.99
C PRO A 101 28.16 -2.55 10.58
N GLY A 102 27.99 -1.27 10.21
CA GLY A 102 26.67 -0.68 9.92
C GLY A 102 25.90 -0.19 11.15
N HIS A 103 26.44 -0.42 12.36
CA HIS A 103 25.84 -0.05 13.64
C HIS A 103 24.35 -0.42 13.75
N PRO A 104 24.00 -1.71 13.58
CA PRO A 104 22.62 -2.16 13.63
C PRO A 104 21.96 -1.99 15.00
N LEU A 105 22.76 -1.93 16.06
CA LEU A 105 22.32 -1.86 17.44
C LEU A 105 22.83 -0.59 18.12
N LYS A 106 22.09 -0.16 19.14
CA LYS A 106 22.52 0.82 20.14
C LYS A 106 22.40 0.15 21.51
N ALA A 107 23.46 -0.55 21.90
CA ALA A 107 23.54 -1.32 23.13
C ALA A 107 23.88 -0.41 24.34
N THR A 108 23.17 -0.62 25.45
CA THR A 108 23.45 0.00 26.75
C THR A 108 23.41 -1.05 27.86
N ALA A 109 24.34 -1.01 28.81
CA ALA A 109 24.31 -1.89 29.97
C ALA A 109 23.32 -1.38 31.02
N THR A 110 22.55 -2.30 31.62
CA THR A 110 21.66 -2.04 32.77
C THR A 110 21.32 -3.37 33.44
N ASP A 111 20.75 -3.34 34.64
CA ASP A 111 20.23 -4.55 35.29
C ASP A 111 19.00 -5.12 34.56
N GLU A 112 18.71 -6.41 34.77
CA GLU A 112 17.62 -7.11 34.08
C GLU A 112 16.24 -6.52 34.40
N ALA A 113 15.99 -6.06 35.62
CA ALA A 113 14.68 -5.54 36.01
C ALA A 113 14.38 -4.22 35.27
N THR A 114 15.33 -3.29 35.29
CA THR A 114 15.25 -2.03 34.51
C THR A 114 15.17 -2.32 33.01
N ALA A 115 15.93 -3.29 32.49
CA ALA A 115 15.87 -3.66 31.08
C ALA A 115 14.47 -4.17 30.67
N ARG A 116 13.87 -5.05 31.47
CA ARG A 116 12.51 -5.58 31.21
C ARG A 116 11.45 -4.48 31.26
N GLU A 117 11.58 -3.55 32.18
CA GLU A 117 10.65 -2.43 32.28
C GLU A 117 10.76 -1.49 31.06
N ARG A 118 11.98 -1.17 30.63
CA ARG A 118 12.21 -0.37 29.41
C ARG A 118 11.74 -1.09 28.14
N LEU A 119 11.82 -2.41 28.12
CA LEU A 119 11.25 -3.22 27.04
C LEU A 119 9.71 -3.15 27.04
N ARG A 120 9.10 -3.19 28.23
CA ARG A 120 7.65 -3.08 28.42
C ARG A 120 7.11 -1.71 28.00
N THR A 121 7.84 -0.63 28.32
CA THR A 121 7.44 0.75 27.94
C THR A 121 7.76 1.09 26.49
N GLY A 122 8.48 0.23 25.77
CA GLY A 122 8.87 0.43 24.37
C GLY A 122 10.04 1.39 24.17
N GLU A 123 10.77 1.76 25.24
CA GLU A 123 11.99 2.57 25.14
C GLU A 123 13.13 1.83 24.45
N ILE A 124 13.15 0.50 24.59
CA ILE A 124 14.09 -0.40 23.92
C ILE A 124 13.35 -1.50 23.19
N SER A 125 13.99 -2.10 22.19
CA SER A 125 13.37 -3.13 21.35
C SER A 125 13.77 -4.55 21.74
N GLY A 126 14.74 -4.71 22.65
CA GLY A 126 15.05 -6.00 23.24
C GLY A 126 16.08 -5.95 24.37
N VAL A 127 16.30 -7.10 24.99
CA VAL A 127 17.23 -7.28 26.10
C VAL A 127 18.07 -8.53 25.85
N LEU A 128 19.40 -8.39 25.82
CA LEU A 128 20.30 -9.53 25.85
C LEU A 128 20.73 -9.81 27.29
N ILE A 129 20.29 -10.94 27.82
CA ILE A 129 20.68 -11.44 29.14
C ILE A 129 21.84 -12.41 28.95
N VAL A 130 23.02 -12.01 29.42
CA VAL A 130 24.25 -12.80 29.30
C VAL A 130 24.38 -13.74 30.49
N LYS A 131 24.47 -15.04 30.22
CA LYS A 131 24.60 -16.11 31.23
C LYS A 131 26.06 -16.55 31.35
N PRO A 132 26.79 -16.17 32.42
CA PRO A 132 28.24 -16.41 32.52
C PRO A 132 28.62 -17.89 32.61
N GLY A 133 27.74 -18.72 33.19
CA GLY A 133 27.94 -20.17 33.33
C GLY A 133 27.44 -21.00 32.14
N SER A 134 26.89 -20.36 31.10
CA SER A 134 26.31 -21.02 29.93
C SER A 134 26.92 -20.44 28.64
N ARG A 135 26.86 -21.22 27.56
CA ARG A 135 27.10 -20.70 26.20
C ARG A 135 25.82 -20.23 25.51
N THR A 136 24.70 -20.32 26.20
CA THR A 136 23.39 -19.94 25.69
C THR A 136 22.86 -18.76 26.50
N ASP A 137 22.86 -17.59 25.87
CA ASP A 137 22.27 -16.36 26.36
C ASP A 137 20.77 -16.31 26.10
N THR A 138 20.10 -15.28 26.59
CA THR A 138 18.66 -15.12 26.38
C THR A 138 18.38 -13.75 25.78
N LEU A 139 17.75 -13.74 24.61
CA LEU A 139 17.29 -12.53 23.96
C LEU A 139 15.80 -12.37 24.27
N LEU A 140 15.44 -11.35 25.03
CA LEU A 140 14.06 -10.92 25.18
C LEU A 140 13.69 -9.96 24.06
N THR A 141 12.60 -10.24 23.36
CA THR A 141 12.00 -9.35 22.35
C THR A 141 10.61 -8.90 22.78
N ALA A 142 10.07 -7.90 22.09
CA ALA A 142 8.68 -7.48 22.20
C ALA A 142 8.01 -7.52 20.82
N GLY A 143 7.39 -8.64 20.47
CA GLY A 143 6.72 -8.81 19.18
C GLY A 143 5.60 -7.78 18.96
N ALA A 144 4.87 -7.43 20.01
CA ALA A 144 3.84 -6.39 20.00
C ALA A 144 4.40 -4.98 19.67
N GLY A 145 5.68 -4.72 19.99
CA GLY A 145 6.35 -3.46 19.70
C GLY A 145 6.85 -3.33 18.26
N GLY A 146 6.79 -4.40 17.47
CA GLY A 146 7.15 -4.40 16.05
C GLY A 146 7.82 -5.70 15.62
N ALA A 147 7.07 -6.55 14.89
CA ALA A 147 7.56 -7.84 14.41
C ALA A 147 8.83 -7.72 13.54
N SER A 148 8.91 -6.72 12.66
CA SER A 148 10.09 -6.49 11.83
C SER A 148 11.34 -6.16 12.66
N THR A 149 11.19 -5.36 13.70
CA THR A 149 12.29 -5.00 14.61
C THR A 149 12.72 -6.21 15.44
N ALA A 150 11.77 -7.00 15.95
CA ALA A 150 12.06 -8.22 16.70
C ALA A 150 12.84 -9.24 15.85
N SER A 151 12.39 -9.51 14.62
CA SER A 151 13.10 -10.43 13.70
C SER A 151 14.47 -9.90 13.27
N ALA A 152 14.60 -8.59 13.07
CA ALA A 152 15.90 -7.96 12.79
C ALA A 152 16.86 -8.13 13.98
N LEU A 153 16.38 -7.91 15.20
CA LEU A 153 17.16 -8.06 16.42
C LEU A 153 17.63 -9.51 16.61
N GLU A 154 16.73 -10.48 16.45
CA GLU A 154 17.04 -11.91 16.45
C GLU A 154 18.14 -12.24 15.45
N THR A 155 17.99 -11.81 14.19
CA THR A 155 18.98 -12.07 13.14
C THR A 155 20.36 -11.48 13.46
N VAL A 156 20.40 -10.24 13.99
CA VAL A 156 21.66 -9.57 14.32
C VAL A 156 22.34 -10.24 15.52
N ILE A 157 21.58 -10.55 16.57
CA ILE A 157 22.10 -11.21 17.78
C ILE A 157 22.54 -12.64 17.47
N GLU A 158 21.78 -13.41 16.69
CA GLU A 158 22.17 -14.76 16.29
C GLU A 158 23.54 -14.76 15.56
N LYS A 159 23.76 -13.79 14.66
CA LYS A 159 25.06 -13.64 13.97
C LYS A 159 26.18 -13.21 14.94
N ALA A 160 25.89 -12.30 15.87
CA ALA A 160 26.85 -11.82 16.86
C ALA A 160 27.29 -12.95 17.82
N GLU A 161 26.34 -13.73 18.34
CA GLU A 161 26.58 -14.88 19.22
C GLU A 161 27.36 -16.00 18.50
N LYS A 162 27.01 -16.31 17.24
CA LYS A 162 27.74 -17.30 16.43
C LYS A 162 29.22 -16.94 16.28
N THR A 163 29.53 -15.66 16.10
CA THR A 163 30.92 -15.17 16.00
C THR A 163 31.71 -15.43 17.30
N GLN A 164 31.02 -15.45 18.43
CA GLN A 164 31.59 -15.73 19.75
C GLN A 164 31.51 -17.21 20.16
N LYS A 165 31.07 -18.10 19.26
CA LYS A 165 30.81 -19.53 19.55
C LYS A 165 29.81 -19.73 20.70
N ARG A 166 28.81 -18.86 20.77
CA ARG A 166 27.68 -18.86 21.70
C ARG A 166 26.36 -18.95 20.93
N THR A 167 25.26 -19.09 21.64
CA THR A 167 23.90 -19.10 21.09
C THR A 167 22.98 -18.20 21.92
N ALA A 168 21.89 -17.70 21.33
CA ALA A 168 20.84 -17.01 22.07
C ALA A 168 19.53 -17.79 21.96
N SER A 169 18.88 -18.01 23.10
CA SER A 169 17.48 -18.44 23.15
C SER A 169 16.58 -17.21 23.05
N VAL A 170 15.67 -17.18 22.09
CA VAL A 170 14.76 -16.06 21.85
C VAL A 170 13.49 -16.28 22.64
N VAL A 171 13.09 -15.28 23.42
CA VAL A 171 11.85 -15.27 24.20
C VAL A 171 11.11 -13.98 23.88
N ASP A 172 9.93 -14.10 23.30
CA ASP A 172 9.03 -12.95 23.15
C ASP A 172 8.36 -12.66 24.49
N ALA A 173 8.85 -11.65 25.19
CA ALA A 173 8.35 -11.27 26.51
C ALA A 173 7.00 -10.55 26.42
N PHE A 174 6.72 -9.93 25.27
CA PHE A 174 5.51 -9.15 25.02
C PHE A 174 4.97 -9.49 23.62
N PRO A 175 4.38 -10.68 23.46
CA PRO A 175 3.87 -11.11 22.17
C PRO A 175 2.72 -10.22 21.70
N ALA A 176 2.62 -10.09 20.38
CA ALA A 176 1.44 -9.49 19.75
C ALA A 176 0.19 -10.36 20.02
N GLN A 177 -0.98 -9.81 19.73
CA GLN A 177 -2.25 -10.50 19.95
C GLN A 177 -2.27 -11.86 19.22
N ALA A 178 -2.78 -12.89 19.89
CA ALA A 178 -2.97 -14.19 19.28
C ALA A 178 -3.82 -14.08 18.02
N GLY A 179 -3.41 -14.75 16.94
CA GLY A 179 -4.06 -14.63 15.62
C GLY A 179 -3.65 -13.39 14.81
N ASP A 180 -3.02 -12.39 15.41
CA ASP A 180 -2.50 -11.20 14.74
C ASP A 180 -1.06 -10.89 15.16
N ALA A 181 -0.18 -11.87 14.99
CA ALA A 181 1.22 -11.80 15.41
C ALA A 181 2.02 -10.64 14.78
N ARG A 182 1.49 -10.03 13.71
CA ARG A 182 2.12 -8.90 13.00
C ARG A 182 1.35 -7.59 13.13
N GLY A 183 0.25 -7.55 13.90
CA GLY A 183 -0.59 -6.35 14.07
C GLY A 183 -1.23 -5.84 12.78
N LEU A 184 -1.47 -6.72 11.80
CA LEU A 184 -1.96 -6.35 10.48
C LEU A 184 -3.47 -6.13 10.44
N SER A 185 -4.23 -6.64 11.39
CA SER A 185 -5.71 -6.52 11.38
C SER A 185 -6.15 -5.07 11.48
N SER A 186 -5.53 -4.30 12.38
CA SER A 186 -5.79 -2.87 12.53
C SER A 186 -5.38 -2.06 11.29
N PHE A 187 -4.24 -2.42 10.69
CA PHE A 187 -3.77 -1.82 9.45
C PHE A 187 -4.79 -2.01 8.32
N TYR A 188 -5.25 -3.25 8.08
CA TYR A 188 -6.22 -3.53 7.01
C TYR A 188 -7.60 -2.97 7.30
N LEU A 189 -8.01 -2.87 8.57
CA LEU A 189 -9.25 -2.20 8.95
C LEU A 189 -9.23 -0.72 8.51
N VAL A 190 -8.14 0.00 8.81
CA VAL A 190 -7.98 1.40 8.41
C VAL A 190 -7.92 1.55 6.89
N VAL A 191 -7.19 0.67 6.20
CA VAL A 191 -7.16 0.65 4.72
C VAL A 191 -8.57 0.47 4.16
N GLY A 192 -9.34 -0.48 4.70
CA GLY A 192 -10.73 -0.73 4.30
C GLY A 192 -11.63 0.50 4.49
N TRP A 193 -11.54 1.17 5.64
CA TRP A 193 -12.28 2.41 5.89
C TRP A 193 -11.88 3.55 4.94
N THR A 194 -10.58 3.67 4.65
CA THR A 194 -10.07 4.70 3.74
C THR A 194 -10.59 4.49 2.31
N VAL A 195 -10.53 3.24 1.83
CA VAL A 195 -11.07 2.86 0.51
C VAL A 195 -12.59 3.07 0.47
N GLY A 196 -13.32 2.63 1.50
CA GLY A 196 -14.78 2.83 1.58
C GLY A 196 -15.18 4.30 1.55
N GLY A 197 -14.51 5.14 2.35
CA GLY A 197 -14.74 6.59 2.36
C GLY A 197 -14.44 7.26 1.02
N TYR A 198 -13.36 6.85 0.34
CA TYR A 198 -13.04 7.33 -1.00
C TYR A 198 -14.13 6.94 -2.01
N LEU A 199 -14.60 5.68 -1.99
CA LEU A 199 -15.65 5.21 -2.89
C LEU A 199 -16.97 5.96 -2.66
N LEU A 200 -17.35 6.22 -1.41
CA LEU A 200 -18.52 7.06 -1.10
C LEU A 200 -18.36 8.46 -1.69
N ALA A 201 -17.20 9.09 -1.48
CA ALA A 201 -16.92 10.43 -1.99
C ALA A 201 -16.96 10.48 -3.53
N ALA A 202 -16.38 9.47 -4.20
CA ALA A 202 -16.41 9.34 -5.65
C ALA A 202 -17.85 9.17 -6.16
N LEU A 203 -18.66 8.32 -5.52
CA LEU A 203 -20.07 8.10 -5.89
C LEU A 203 -20.91 9.38 -5.73
N LEU A 204 -20.72 10.12 -4.63
CA LEU A 204 -21.38 11.41 -4.43
C LEU A 204 -20.91 12.44 -5.47
N GLY A 205 -19.63 12.44 -5.84
CA GLY A 205 -19.06 13.32 -6.85
C GLY A 205 -19.61 13.04 -8.26
N VAL A 206 -19.78 11.76 -8.63
CA VAL A 206 -20.37 11.34 -9.92
C VAL A 206 -21.87 11.59 -9.93
N SER A 207 -22.59 11.23 -8.87
CA SER A 207 -24.06 11.31 -8.81
C SER A 207 -24.59 12.73 -8.63
N LEU A 208 -23.91 13.55 -7.81
CA LEU A 208 -24.38 14.88 -7.41
C LEU A 208 -23.48 16.02 -7.92
N GLY A 209 -22.44 15.70 -8.69
CA GLY A 209 -21.41 16.63 -9.14
C GLY A 209 -20.36 16.94 -8.06
N ALA A 210 -19.11 17.11 -8.49
CA ALA A 210 -17.94 17.25 -7.61
C ALA A 210 -17.90 18.57 -6.79
N ARG A 211 -18.71 19.58 -7.13
CA ARG A 211 -18.70 20.89 -6.47
C ARG A 211 -20.09 21.24 -5.92
N PRO A 212 -20.26 21.36 -4.60
CA PRO A 212 -21.49 21.92 -4.03
C PRO A 212 -21.63 23.39 -4.44
N ALA A 213 -22.80 23.80 -4.90
CA ALA A 213 -23.05 25.19 -5.27
C ALA A 213 -23.08 26.15 -4.06
N THR A 214 -23.26 25.62 -2.84
CA THR A 214 -23.33 26.40 -1.60
C THR A 214 -22.72 25.64 -0.41
N ALA A 215 -22.25 26.37 0.61
CA ALA A 215 -21.75 25.80 1.86
C ALA A 215 -22.82 24.95 2.60
N ARG A 216 -24.09 25.36 2.55
CA ARG A 216 -25.21 24.56 3.07
C ARG A 216 -25.38 23.24 2.32
N GLY A 217 -25.19 23.24 1.00
CA GLY A 217 -25.20 22.03 0.18
C GLY A 217 -24.05 21.08 0.54
N ALA A 218 -22.87 21.63 0.81
CA ALA A 218 -21.73 20.85 1.31
C ALA A 218 -22.04 20.22 2.68
N GLY A 219 -22.59 20.99 3.61
CA GLY A 219 -22.99 20.51 4.94
C GLY A 219 -24.02 19.38 4.88
N ARG A 220 -25.04 19.49 4.01
CA ARG A 220 -26.04 18.42 3.82
C ARG A 220 -25.43 17.12 3.28
N ARG A 221 -24.46 17.21 2.35
CA ARG A 221 -23.76 16.02 1.81
C ARG A 221 -22.90 15.34 2.87
N LEU A 222 -22.21 16.13 3.70
CA LEU A 222 -21.45 15.60 4.84
C LEU A 222 -22.38 14.93 5.85
N LEU A 223 -23.51 15.57 6.18
CA LEU A 223 -24.50 15.00 7.10
C LEU A 223 -25.08 13.68 6.56
N ALA A 224 -25.34 13.61 5.25
CA ALA A 224 -25.80 12.40 4.59
C ALA A 224 -24.77 11.25 4.60
N ALA A 225 -23.48 11.55 4.79
CA ALA A 225 -22.43 10.53 4.94
C ALA A 225 -22.34 9.95 6.37
N VAL A 226 -22.96 10.60 7.37
CA VAL A 226 -22.90 10.16 8.77
C VAL A 226 -23.44 8.73 8.97
N PRO A 227 -24.61 8.34 8.43
CA PRO A 227 -25.10 6.98 8.57
C PRO A 227 -24.14 5.94 7.98
N TYR A 228 -23.53 6.24 6.83
CA TYR A 228 -22.53 5.37 6.23
C TYR A 228 -21.29 5.24 7.13
N ALA A 229 -20.78 6.35 7.67
CA ALA A 229 -19.62 6.32 8.56
C ALA A 229 -19.89 5.51 9.83
N VAL A 230 -21.08 5.65 10.43
CA VAL A 230 -21.49 4.87 11.61
C VAL A 230 -21.58 3.38 11.27
N LEU A 231 -22.26 3.01 10.18
CA LEU A 231 -22.38 1.61 9.75
C LEU A 231 -21.03 1.00 9.37
N SER A 232 -20.17 1.75 8.70
CA SER A 232 -18.82 1.31 8.32
C SER A 232 -17.93 1.10 9.55
N GLY A 233 -18.00 2.00 10.53
CA GLY A 233 -17.29 1.86 11.80
C GLY A 233 -17.76 0.65 12.61
N LEU A 234 -19.08 0.51 12.81
CA LEU A 234 -19.66 -0.62 13.53
C LEU A 234 -19.41 -1.96 12.82
N GLY A 235 -19.57 -2.00 11.49
CA GLY A 235 -19.29 -3.20 10.70
C GLY A 235 -17.83 -3.60 10.74
N GLY A 236 -16.90 -2.63 10.63
CA GLY A 236 -15.47 -2.88 10.79
C GLY A 236 -15.11 -3.41 12.19
N ALA A 237 -15.68 -2.82 13.22
CA ALA A 237 -15.50 -3.28 14.61
C ALA A 237 -16.07 -4.68 14.83
N ALA A 238 -17.22 -5.01 14.25
CA ALA A 238 -17.82 -6.33 14.35
C ALA A 238 -16.99 -7.41 13.63
N ILE A 239 -16.47 -7.10 12.43
CA ILE A 239 -15.61 -8.02 11.67
C ILE A 239 -14.32 -8.29 12.44
N VAL A 240 -13.60 -7.25 12.85
CA VAL A 240 -12.35 -7.43 13.61
C VAL A 240 -12.64 -8.11 14.94
N GLY A 241 -13.71 -7.69 15.64
CA GLY A 241 -14.13 -8.32 16.89
C GLY A 241 -14.37 -9.82 16.75
N LEU A 242 -15.03 -10.26 15.67
CA LEU A 242 -15.29 -11.67 15.41
C LEU A 242 -14.02 -12.50 15.24
N PHE A 243 -13.01 -11.98 14.55
CA PHE A 243 -11.76 -12.72 14.28
C PHE A 243 -10.70 -12.57 15.37
N VAL A 244 -10.74 -11.46 16.12
CA VAL A 244 -9.71 -11.12 17.12
C VAL A 244 -10.12 -11.52 18.55
N LEU A 245 -11.43 -11.64 18.85
CA LEU A 245 -11.92 -12.16 20.14
C LEU A 245 -12.35 -13.63 20.10
N ALA A 246 -12.37 -14.29 18.94
CA ALA A 246 -12.61 -15.73 18.88
C ALA A 246 -11.35 -16.49 19.34
N PRO A 247 -11.47 -17.41 20.30
CA PRO A 247 -10.35 -18.16 20.87
C PRO A 247 -9.73 -19.16 19.88
#